data_AF-A0A839E3D0-F1
#
_entry.id   AF-A0A839E3D0-F1
#
_cell.length_a   1.000
_cell.length_b   1.000
_cell.length_c   1.000
_cell.angle_alpha   90.00
_cell.angle_beta   90.00
_cell.angle_gamma   90.00
#
_symmetry.space_group_name_H-M   'P 1'
#
loop_
_entity.id
_entity.type
_entity.pdbx_description
1 polymer ?
#
loop_
_entity_poly.entity_id
_entity_poly.type
_entity_poly.pdbx_seq_one_letter_code
_entity_poly.pdbx_strand_id
1 'polypeptide(L)'
;MLVHTATEVLAQQAPVIPNPSPGVPRELQDFGNTVVAALKWLLLVSGVGGLLACSIMIAIGRRNRNQLAQQGIFDAGFVLIGLALGSMAATLVGIFAI
;
A
#
# COMPACT_ATOMS: atom_id res chain seq x y z
N MET A 1 -0.48 -23.00 43.84
CA MET A 1 0.77 -22.43 43.28
C MET A 1 1.39 -23.29 42.17
N LEU A 2 1.30 -24.64 42.19
CA LEU A 2 1.85 -25.51 41.12
C LEU A 2 1.07 -25.52 39.79
N VAL A 3 -0.22 -25.14 39.78
CA VAL A 3 -1.04 -25.09 38.56
C VAL A 3 -0.73 -23.85 37.71
N HIS A 4 -0.43 -22.72 38.33
CA HIS A 4 -0.08 -21.49 37.61
C HIS A 4 1.27 -21.59 36.89
N THR A 5 2.25 -22.27 37.49
CA THR A 5 3.56 -22.51 36.85
C THR A 5 3.45 -23.45 35.64
N ALA A 6 2.51 -24.40 35.64
CA ALA A 6 2.32 -25.33 34.51
C ALA A 6 1.68 -24.64 33.30
N THR A 7 0.73 -23.72 33.52
CA THR A 7 0.13 -22.91 32.44
C THR A 7 1.14 -21.95 31.79
N GLU A 8 2.08 -21.41 32.56
CA GLU A 8 3.12 -20.52 32.03
C GLU A 8 4.15 -21.27 31.17
N VAL A 9 4.53 -22.50 31.53
CA VAL A 9 5.47 -23.32 30.76
C VAL A 9 4.88 -23.79 29.41
N LEU A 10 3.57 -24.09 29.37
CA LEU A 10 2.88 -24.47 28.13
C LEU A 10 2.66 -23.27 27.18
N ALA A 11 2.56 -22.04 27.71
CA ALA A 11 2.47 -20.82 26.91
C ALA A 11 3.83 -20.39 26.30
N GLN A 12 4.95 -20.87 26.86
CA GLN A 12 6.30 -20.43 26.48
C GLN A 12 6.95 -21.26 25.36
N GLN A 13 6.31 -22.35 24.92
CA GLN A 13 6.77 -23.18 23.79
C GLN A 13 5.93 -22.95 22.54
N ALA A 14 5.74 -21.67 22.17
CA ALA A 14 5.53 -21.37 20.77
C ALA A 14 6.80 -21.83 20.03
N PRO A 15 6.72 -22.75 19.05
CA PRO A 15 7.91 -23.17 18.33
C PRO A 15 8.47 -21.93 17.64
N VAL A 16 9.68 -21.52 18.03
CA VAL A 16 10.47 -20.56 17.25
C VAL A 16 10.87 -21.31 16.01
N ILE A 17 9.94 -21.39 15.05
CA ILE A 17 10.21 -21.87 13.71
C ILE A 17 11.25 -20.89 13.18
N PRO A 18 12.47 -21.36 12.88
CA PRO A 18 13.45 -20.51 12.24
C PRO A 18 12.83 -20.05 10.92
N ASN A 19 12.44 -18.77 10.85
CA ASN A 19 11.97 -18.12 9.65
C ASN A 19 13.18 -17.42 9.03
N PRO A 20 13.97 -18.09 8.19
CA PRO A 20 15.08 -17.42 7.51
C PRO A 20 14.50 -16.26 6.69
N SER A 21 15.20 -15.13 6.69
CA SER A 21 14.85 -13.98 5.85
C SER A 21 14.60 -14.46 4.40
N PRO A 22 13.54 -13.99 3.72
CA PRO A 22 13.19 -14.45 2.37
C PRO A 22 14.36 -14.31 1.38
N GLY A 23 15.11 -15.40 1.18
CA GLY A 23 16.19 -15.49 0.20
C GLY A 23 15.60 -15.87 -1.15
N VAL A 24 15.31 -14.88 -2.00
CA VAL A 24 14.80 -15.14 -3.36
C VAL A 24 15.95 -15.55 -4.29
N PRO A 25 15.80 -16.64 -5.06
CA PRO A 25 16.69 -16.96 -6.18
C PRO A 25 16.77 -15.80 -7.17
N ARG A 26 17.94 -15.57 -7.77
CA ARG A 26 18.21 -14.43 -8.67
C ARG A 26 17.16 -14.27 -9.78
N GLU A 27 16.72 -15.36 -10.39
CA GLU A 27 15.72 -15.31 -11.47
C GLU A 27 14.35 -14.80 -10.99
N LEU A 28 13.94 -15.13 -9.78
CA LEU A 28 12.70 -14.62 -9.17
C LEU A 28 12.84 -13.16 -8.73
N GLN A 29 14.06 -12.73 -8.38
CA GLN A 29 14.36 -11.34 -8.06
C GLN A 29 14.24 -10.43 -9.29
N ASP A 30 14.76 -10.85 -10.45
CA ASP A 30 14.67 -10.07 -11.69
C ASP A 30 13.22 -9.97 -12.21
N PHE A 31 12.45 -11.07 -12.12
CA PHE A 31 11.03 -11.05 -12.42
C PHE A 31 10.24 -10.12 -11.46
N GLY A 32 10.49 -10.24 -10.16
CA GLY A 32 9.87 -9.38 -9.14
C GLY A 32 10.17 -7.90 -9.36
N ASN A 33 11.42 -7.56 -9.67
CA ASN A 33 11.82 -6.19 -9.99
C ASN A 33 11.11 -5.65 -11.23
N THR A 34 10.95 -6.47 -12.27
CA THR A 34 10.24 -6.08 -13.49
C THR A 34 8.76 -5.80 -13.22
N VAL A 35 8.10 -6.68 -12.45
CA VAL A 35 6.70 -6.50 -12.05
C VAL A 35 6.51 -5.24 -11.20
N VAL A 36 7.37 -5.03 -10.20
CA VAL A 36 7.33 -3.83 -9.34
C VAL A 36 7.59 -2.57 -10.15
N ALA A 37 8.52 -2.60 -11.11
CA ALA A 37 8.78 -1.47 -12.00
C ALA A 37 7.55 -1.13 -12.86
N ALA A 38 6.87 -2.14 -13.42
CA ALA A 38 5.65 -1.95 -14.19
C ALA A 38 4.50 -1.36 -13.33
N LEU A 39 4.32 -1.86 -12.11
CA LEU A 39 3.35 -1.35 -11.15
C LEU A 39 3.63 0.10 -10.75
N LYS A 40 4.89 0.47 -10.50
CA LYS A 40 5.28 1.86 -10.22
C LYS A 40 4.95 2.78 -11.39
N TRP A 41 5.25 2.34 -12.61
CA TRP A 41 4.92 3.12 -13.80
C TRP A 41 3.41 3.31 -13.93
N LEU A 42 2.61 2.25 -13.77
CA LEU A 42 1.15 2.32 -13.78
C LEU A 42 0.59 3.22 -12.67
N LEU A 43 1.17 3.19 -11.47
CA LEU A 43 0.78 4.07 -10.36
C LEU A 43 1.00 5.55 -10.73
N LEU A 44 2.14 5.88 -11.33
CA LEU A 44 2.44 7.25 -11.74
C LEU A 44 1.49 7.72 -12.85
N VAL A 45 1.28 6.90 -13.88
CA VAL A 45 0.38 7.22 -15.00
C VAL A 45 -1.06 7.38 -14.53
N SER A 46 -1.56 6.45 -13.71
CA SER A 46 -2.91 6.52 -13.17
C SER A 46 -3.09 7.70 -12.20
N GLY A 47 -2.06 8.04 -11.42
CA GLY A 47 -2.06 9.24 -10.57
C GLY A 47 -2.21 10.53 -11.36
N VAL A 48 -1.41 10.70 -12.43
CA VAL A 48 -1.54 11.86 -13.32
C VAL A 48 -2.91 11.90 -13.98
N GLY A 49 -3.38 10.76 -14.51
CA GLY A 49 -4.71 10.66 -15.13
C GLY A 49 -5.85 11.00 -14.17
N GLY A 50 -5.81 10.48 -12.94
CA GLY A 50 -6.82 10.73 -11.91
C GLY A 50 -6.86 12.20 -11.46
N LEU A 51 -5.69 12.83 -11.27
CA LEU A 51 -5.62 14.25 -10.93
C LEU A 51 -6.13 15.15 -12.06
N LEU A 52 -5.85 14.80 -13.32
CA LEU A 52 -6.38 15.52 -14.48
C LEU A 52 -7.90 15.38 -14.58
N ALA A 53 -8.44 14.17 -14.42
CA ALA A 53 -9.89 13.94 -14.45
C ALA A 53 -10.62 14.70 -13.35
N CYS A 54 -10.08 14.67 -12.12
CA CYS A 54 -10.54 15.47 -10.99
C CYS A 54 -10.53 16.97 -11.33
N SER A 55 -9.40 17.48 -11.86
CA SER A 55 -9.23 18.89 -12.21
C SER A 55 -10.25 19.36 -13.25
N ILE A 56 -10.58 18.51 -14.24
CA ILE A 56 -11.58 18.78 -15.26
C ILE A 56 -12.98 18.93 -14.63
N MET A 57 -13.37 18.01 -13.73
CA MET A 57 -14.68 18.09 -13.06
C MET A 57 -14.82 19.37 -12.22
N ILE A 58 -13.77 19.76 -11.50
CA ILE A 58 -13.75 21.00 -10.71
C ILE A 58 -13.83 22.22 -11.62
N ALA A 59 -13.10 22.24 -12.73
CA ALA A 59 -13.12 23.34 -13.69
C ALA A 59 -14.50 23.52 -14.34
N ILE A 60 -15.18 22.42 -14.70
CA ILE A 60 -16.52 22.45 -15.30
C ILE A 60 -17.59 22.87 -14.28
N GLY A 61 -17.50 22.40 -13.03
CA GLY A 61 -18.51 22.65 -11.98
C GLY A 61 -18.65 24.11 -11.54
N ARG A 62 -17.73 25.00 -11.91
CA ARG A 62 -17.71 26.43 -11.54
C ARG A 62 -18.97 27.21 -11.97
N ARG A 63 -19.70 26.75 -12.99
CA ARG A 63 -20.89 27.45 -13.52
C ARG A 63 -22.21 26.98 -12.86
N ASN A 64 -22.27 27.05 -11.53
CA ASN A 64 -23.48 26.82 -10.73
C ASN A 64 -23.99 25.35 -10.66
N ARG A 65 -23.13 24.34 -10.92
CA ARG A 65 -23.44 22.91 -10.67
C ARG A 65 -22.50 22.36 -9.61
N ASN A 66 -22.75 22.77 -8.36
CA ASN A 66 -21.87 22.54 -7.22
C ASN A 66 -21.64 21.04 -6.89
N GLN A 67 -22.62 20.19 -7.18
CA GLN A 67 -22.57 18.75 -6.89
C GLN A 67 -21.43 18.04 -7.64
N LEU A 68 -21.18 18.40 -8.92
CA LEU A 68 -20.08 17.81 -9.69
C LEU A 68 -18.70 18.25 -9.16
N ALA A 69 -18.56 19.52 -8.77
CA ALA A 69 -17.30 20.02 -8.22
C ALA A 69 -16.98 19.38 -6.86
N GLN A 70 -17.99 19.17 -6.02
CA GLN A 70 -17.84 18.51 -4.72
C GLN A 70 -17.39 17.05 -4.86
N GLN A 71 -17.99 16.32 -5.82
CA GLN A 71 -17.57 14.94 -6.10
C GLN A 71 -16.12 14.90 -6.62
N GLY A 72 -15.75 15.83 -7.50
CA GLY A 72 -14.38 15.95 -7.98
C GLY A 72 -13.36 16.18 -6.86
N ILE A 73 -13.67 17.02 -5.87
CA ILE A 73 -12.81 17.25 -4.70
C ILE A 73 -12.66 15.99 -3.84
N PHE A 74 -13.75 15.24 -3.63
CA PHE A 74 -13.71 13.98 -2.90
C PHE A 74 -12.81 12.95 -3.60
N ASP A 75 -12.96 12.80 -4.92
CA ASP A 75 -12.15 11.89 -5.72
C ASP A 75 -10.67 12.32 -5.72
N ALA A 76 -10.38 13.63 -5.75
CA ALA A 76 -9.02 14.15 -5.61
C ALA A 76 -8.33 13.64 -4.34
N GLY A 77 -9.06 13.69 -3.22
CA GLY A 77 -8.57 13.23 -1.93
C GLY A 77 -8.17 11.75 -1.97
N PHE A 78 -9.01 10.91 -2.57
CA PHE A 78 -8.71 9.49 -2.73
C PHE A 78 -7.52 9.21 -3.67
N VAL A 79 -7.37 9.97 -4.76
CA VAL A 79 -6.19 9.85 -5.64
C VAL A 79 -4.91 10.22 -4.89
N LEU A 80 -4.93 11.28 -4.09
CA LEU A 80 -3.78 11.70 -3.28
C LEU A 80 -3.43 10.68 -2.19
N ILE A 81 -4.44 10.10 -1.52
CA ILE A 81 -4.24 9.02 -0.54
C ILE A 81 -3.60 7.79 -1.22
N GLY A 82 -4.09 7.40 -2.40
CA GLY A 82 -3.53 6.28 -3.16
C GLY A 82 -2.07 6.51 -3.56
N LEU A 83 -1.74 7.70 -4.05
CA LEU A 83 -0.36 8.07 -4.38
C LEU A 83 0.55 8.11 -3.16
N ALA A 84 0.07 8.66 -2.04
CA ALA A 84 0.80 8.69 -0.78
C ALA A 84 1.10 7.27 -0.28
N LEU A 85 0.09 6.39 -0.26
CA LEU A 85 0.27 4.99 0.14
C LEU A 85 1.24 4.27 -0.79
N GLY A 86 1.09 4.44 -2.10
CA GLY A 86 1.98 3.86 -3.09
C GLY A 86 3.45 4.31 -2.93
N SER A 87 3.67 5.58 -2.55
CA SER A 87 5.01 6.11 -2.27
C SER A 87 5.68 5.47 -1.05
N MET A 88 4.88 5.09 -0.03
CA MET A 88 5.36 4.51 1.23
C MET A 88 5.33 2.98 1.23
N ALA A 89 4.77 2.35 0.19
CA ALA A 89 4.50 0.92 0.15
C ALA A 89 5.76 0.06 0.39
N ALA A 90 6.89 0.40 -0.24
CA ALA A 90 8.14 -0.34 -0.07
C ALA A 90 8.66 -0.28 1.38
N THR A 91 8.53 0.88 2.03
CA THR A 91 8.93 1.06 3.42
C THR A 91 8.01 0.28 4.35
N LEU A 92 6.70 0.33 4.12
CA LEU A 92 5.71 -0.39 4.93
C LEU A 92 5.89 -1.90 4.84
N VAL A 93 6.06 -2.45 3.63
CA VAL A 93 6.30 -3.88 3.43
C VAL A 93 7.68 -4.30 3.97
N GLY A 94 8.68 -3.44 3.83
CA GLY A 94 10.04 -3.70 4.30
C GLY A 94 10.14 -3.94 5.80
N ILE A 95 9.25 -3.38 6.62
CA ILE A 95 9.18 -3.62 8.07
C ILE A 95 8.85 -5.08 8.39
N PHE A 96 8.11 -5.76 7.52
CA PHE A 96 7.72 -7.17 7.72
C PHE A 96 8.72 -8.16 7.11
N ALA A 97 9.77 -7.67 6.44
CA ALA A 97 10.81 -8.49 5.82
C ALA A 97 12.03 -8.73 6.72
N ILE A 98 12.03 -8.14 7.92
CA ILE A 98 13.06 -8.23 8.98
C ILE A 98 12.69 -9.38 9.93
#